data_AF-J9WHZ3-F1
#
_entry.id   AF-J9WHZ3-F1
#
_cell.length_a   1.000
_cell.length_b   1.000
_cell.length_c   1.000
_cell.angle_alpha   90.00
_cell.angle_beta   90.00
_cell.angle_gamma   90.00
#
_symmetry.space_group_name_H-M   'P 1'
#
loop_
_entity.id
_entity.type
_entity.pdbx_description
1 polymer ?
#
loop_
_entity_poly.entity_id
_entity_poly.type
_entity_poly.pdbx_seq_one_letter_code
_entity_poly.pdbx_strand_id
1 'polypeptide(L)'
;MVSEVRAHPNDSLSSYLDDYGRGLEDVLRTGRSWTTLCRDAGKAVGSPGPREDALVKRVRTLAHVDDQRRRAAYLDILNGTARPATASEERLAQMLFFSLFPDGGGFDSTAAGLAAVKGEPVADEMRQVIDIAFDSARRSTYPLGERILELSDVPLAVHASYSREEILTALGFASLQRTPSTMREGVAWCESANSDAFLITLKKTETDYSPTTMYRDFALSPTLFHWESQSTTSSTSPTGQRYIHHRQRGSHILLFVRESKTNALGTSPYVFLGPADYVSHEGDRPMAITWRLRQAMPTEVFMASRAAVA
;
A
#
# COMPACT_ATOMS: atom_id res chain seq x y z
N MET A 1 27.00 -0.65 13.66
CA MET A 1 26.28 0.04 12.57
C MET A 1 27.01 1.31 12.11
N VAL A 2 27.10 2.40 12.90
CA VAL A 2 27.85 3.60 12.44
C VAL A 2 29.31 3.28 12.05
N SER A 3 29.99 2.43 12.81
CA SER A 3 31.33 1.92 12.48
C SER A 3 31.37 1.09 11.19
N GLU A 4 30.34 0.30 10.92
CA GLU A 4 30.19 -0.51 9.70
C GLU A 4 29.98 0.42 8.50
N VAL A 5 29.05 1.37 8.59
CA VAL A 5 28.79 2.38 7.54
C VAL A 5 30.03 3.22 7.27
N ARG A 6 30.82 3.56 8.29
CA ARG A 6 32.08 4.27 8.12
C ARG A 6 33.11 3.44 7.33
N ALA A 7 33.18 2.14 7.61
CA ALA A 7 34.10 1.21 6.95
C ALA A 7 33.66 0.84 5.52
N HIS A 8 32.36 0.87 5.23
CA HIS A 8 31.81 0.60 3.90
C HIS A 8 32.32 1.63 2.87
N PRO A 9 32.72 1.24 1.65
CA PRO A 9 33.44 2.13 0.73
C PRO A 9 32.59 3.27 0.17
N ASN A 10 31.27 3.09 0.04
CA ASN A 10 30.34 4.07 -0.54
C ASN A 10 29.10 4.27 0.34
N ASP A 11 28.14 5.07 -0.13
CA ASP A 11 26.86 5.39 0.49
C ASP A 11 25.67 4.67 -0.16
N SER A 12 25.94 3.56 -0.87
CA SER A 12 24.91 2.65 -1.39
C SER A 12 24.38 1.76 -0.27
N LEU A 13 23.09 1.92 0.03
CA LEU A 13 22.35 1.11 0.99
C LEU A 13 22.29 -0.35 0.54
N SER A 14 22.04 -0.63 -0.75
CA SER A 14 21.96 -2.01 -1.24
C SER A 14 23.28 -2.75 -1.04
N SER A 15 24.41 -2.16 -1.49
CA SER A 15 25.75 -2.71 -1.28
C SER A 15 26.05 -2.94 0.20
N TYR A 16 25.65 -2.01 1.07
CA TYR A 16 25.85 -2.14 2.51
C TYR A 16 25.03 -3.28 3.12
N LEU A 17 23.77 -3.44 2.71
CA LEU A 17 22.92 -4.54 3.19
C LEU A 17 23.52 -5.89 2.79
N ASP A 18 24.03 -6.01 1.56
CA ASP A 18 24.67 -7.22 1.05
C ASP A 18 25.99 -7.53 1.78
N ASP A 19 26.90 -6.56 1.87
CA ASP A 19 28.24 -6.73 2.48
C ASP A 19 28.17 -7.12 3.96
N TYR A 20 27.15 -6.64 4.68
CA TYR A 20 26.99 -6.87 6.12
C TYR A 20 25.86 -7.86 6.47
N GLY A 21 25.19 -8.45 5.48
CA GLY A 21 24.12 -9.42 5.67
C GLY A 21 22.93 -8.88 6.49
N ARG A 22 22.49 -7.65 6.18
CA ARG A 22 21.43 -6.94 6.90
C ARG A 22 20.15 -6.82 6.06
N GLY A 23 19.01 -6.73 6.74
CA GLY A 23 17.74 -6.36 6.11
C GLY A 23 17.43 -4.86 6.18
N LEU A 24 16.46 -4.39 5.41
CA LEU A 24 15.97 -3.00 5.51
C LEU A 24 15.44 -2.70 6.94
N GLU A 25 14.82 -3.68 7.59
CA GLU A 25 14.32 -3.62 8.96
C GLU A 25 15.41 -3.45 10.04
N ASP A 26 16.66 -3.79 9.70
CA ASP A 26 17.79 -3.50 10.57
C ASP A 26 18.19 -2.04 10.49
N VAL A 27 18.06 -1.41 9.33
CA VAL A 27 18.49 -0.02 9.11
C VAL A 27 17.37 0.96 9.47
N LEU A 28 16.18 0.76 8.90
CA LEU A 28 15.02 1.64 8.98
C LEU A 28 14.25 1.45 10.29
N ARG A 29 14.66 2.17 11.35
CA ARG A 29 14.03 2.11 12.68
C ARG A 29 13.55 3.48 13.14
N THR A 30 12.75 3.50 14.21
CA THR A 30 12.30 4.76 14.81
C THR A 30 13.50 5.63 15.18
N GLY A 31 13.62 6.81 14.58
CA GLY A 31 14.73 7.74 14.81
C GLY A 31 16.05 7.37 14.15
N ARG A 32 16.07 6.37 13.24
CA ARG A 32 17.27 5.96 12.50
C ARG A 32 16.95 5.61 11.05
N SER A 33 17.79 6.09 10.15
CA SER A 33 17.68 5.93 8.71
C SER A 33 19.06 5.74 8.10
N TRP A 34 19.14 5.37 6.83
CA TRP A 34 20.39 5.32 6.08
C TRP A 34 21.07 6.70 6.00
N THR A 35 20.30 7.75 5.72
CA THR A 35 20.77 9.15 5.64
C THR A 35 21.42 9.59 6.95
N THR A 36 20.75 9.34 8.08
CA THR A 36 21.28 9.70 9.41
C THR A 36 22.51 8.86 9.76
N LEU A 37 22.52 7.56 9.47
CA LEU A 37 23.67 6.69 9.68
C LEU A 37 24.90 7.11 8.84
N CYS A 38 24.69 7.47 7.57
CA CYS A 38 25.75 7.96 6.69
C CYS A 38 26.34 9.27 7.24
N ARG A 39 25.49 10.18 7.72
CA ARG A 39 25.94 11.43 8.34
C ARG A 39 26.76 11.18 9.62
N ASP A 40 26.27 10.34 10.53
CA ASP A 40 26.98 9.96 11.76
C ASP A 40 28.29 9.20 11.49
N ALA A 41 28.36 8.49 10.36
CA ALA A 41 29.56 7.81 9.91
C ALA A 41 30.60 8.76 9.28
N GLY A 42 30.24 10.01 8.98
CA GLY A 42 31.09 11.00 8.32
C GLY A 42 31.10 10.91 6.79
N LYS A 43 30.06 10.32 6.18
CA LYS A 43 29.86 10.31 4.73
C LYS A 43 29.37 11.68 4.23
N ALA A 44 29.56 11.94 2.94
CA ALA A 44 29.19 13.20 2.30
C ALA A 44 27.69 13.32 2.05
N VAL A 45 26.89 13.38 3.12
CA VAL A 45 25.45 13.65 3.06
C VAL A 45 25.21 15.14 3.27
N GLY A 46 24.27 15.72 2.53
CA GLY A 46 23.85 17.11 2.72
C GLY A 46 23.41 17.42 4.15
N SER A 47 23.47 18.71 4.52
CA SER A 47 22.92 19.20 5.79
C SER A 47 21.43 18.85 5.90
N PRO A 48 20.92 18.52 7.10
CA PRO A 48 19.51 18.23 7.29
C PRO A 48 18.63 19.34 6.73
N GLY A 49 17.68 18.97 5.88
CA GLY A 49 16.68 19.90 5.38
C GLY A 49 15.58 20.18 6.42
N PRO A 50 14.74 21.20 6.19
CA PRO A 50 13.71 21.63 7.15
C PRO A 50 12.70 20.53 7.55
N ARG A 51 12.53 19.48 6.75
CA ARG A 51 11.55 18.41 6.96
C ARG A 51 12.18 17.03 7.19
N GLU A 52 13.50 16.93 7.24
CA GLU A 52 14.20 15.64 7.32
C GLU A 52 13.68 14.77 8.48
N ASP A 53 13.49 15.35 9.68
CA ASP A 53 13.00 14.63 10.86
C ASP A 53 11.62 13.98 10.67
N ALA A 54 10.77 14.59 9.86
CA ALA A 54 9.46 14.05 9.53
C ALA A 54 9.57 13.00 8.42
N LEU A 55 10.35 13.27 7.37
CA LEU A 55 10.49 12.44 6.18
C LEU A 55 11.25 11.14 6.45
N VAL A 56 12.27 11.17 7.31
CA VAL A 56 13.01 9.97 7.76
C VAL A 56 12.05 8.92 8.33
N LYS A 57 11.02 9.33 9.08
CA LYS A 57 10.02 8.41 9.66
C LYS A 57 9.13 7.75 8.60
N ARG A 58 9.11 8.32 7.38
CA ARG A 58 8.27 7.88 6.25
C ARG A 58 9.03 7.02 5.24
N VAL A 59 10.36 6.97 5.25
CA VAL A 59 11.16 6.15 4.31
C VAL A 59 10.66 4.70 4.25
N ARG A 60 10.42 4.09 5.42
CA ARG A 60 9.92 2.70 5.52
C ARG A 60 8.56 2.46 4.85
N THR A 61 7.76 3.50 4.63
CA THR A 61 6.47 3.38 3.93
C THR A 61 6.62 3.27 2.41
N LEU A 62 7.85 3.28 1.90
CA LEU A 62 8.18 3.04 0.49
C LEU A 62 8.83 1.67 0.28
N ALA A 63 9.15 0.95 1.36
CA ALA A 63 9.84 -0.35 1.34
C ALA A 63 8.96 -1.53 0.90
N HIS A 64 7.87 -1.25 0.17
CA HIS A 64 6.95 -2.23 -0.38
C HIS A 64 6.62 -1.98 -1.86
N VAL A 65 7.23 -0.97 -2.48
CA VAL A 65 6.99 -0.63 -3.89
C VAL A 65 7.54 -1.75 -4.77
N ASP A 66 6.65 -2.54 -5.35
CA ASP A 66 6.94 -3.81 -6.03
C ASP A 66 6.31 -3.91 -7.43
N ASP A 67 5.96 -2.77 -8.03
CA ASP A 67 5.48 -2.68 -9.40
C ASP A 67 6.23 -1.61 -10.21
N GLN A 68 6.50 -1.91 -11.48
CA GLN A 68 7.41 -1.15 -12.32
C GLN A 68 6.91 0.28 -12.61
N ARG A 69 5.60 0.43 -12.81
CA ARG A 69 5.00 1.73 -13.16
C ARG A 69 5.12 2.70 -11.99
N ARG A 70 4.74 2.28 -10.78
CA ARG A 70 4.86 3.09 -9.58
C ARG A 70 6.32 3.37 -9.21
N ARG A 71 7.20 2.36 -9.31
CA ARG A 71 8.64 2.55 -9.11
C ARG A 71 9.18 3.67 -10.00
N ALA A 72 9.00 3.57 -11.31
CA ALA A 72 9.52 4.55 -12.26
C ALA A 72 8.99 5.97 -11.95
N ALA A 73 7.68 6.10 -11.73
CA ALA A 73 7.07 7.38 -11.42
C ALA A 73 7.59 7.98 -10.10
N TYR A 74 7.69 7.18 -9.03
CA TYR A 74 8.19 7.67 -7.74
C TYR A 74 9.65 8.12 -7.84
N LEU A 75 10.49 7.38 -8.56
CA LEU A 75 11.89 7.78 -8.78
C LEU A 75 11.96 9.09 -9.56
N ASP A 76 11.18 9.26 -10.64
CA ASP A 76 11.14 10.50 -11.41
C ASP A 76 10.64 11.70 -10.58
N ILE A 77 9.67 11.47 -9.70
CA ILE A 77 9.16 12.52 -8.79
C ILE A 77 10.23 12.92 -7.78
N LEU A 78 10.88 11.94 -7.14
CA LEU A 78 11.94 12.18 -6.14
C LEU A 78 13.18 12.83 -6.77
N ASN A 79 13.51 12.50 -8.04
CA ASN A 79 14.54 13.19 -8.83
C ASN A 79 14.09 14.59 -9.28
N GLY A 80 12.81 14.90 -9.20
CA GLY A 80 12.21 16.14 -9.67
C GLY A 80 12.30 16.31 -11.20
N THR A 81 12.33 15.20 -11.93
CA THR A 81 12.24 15.10 -13.39
C THR A 81 10.81 14.85 -13.87
N ALA A 82 9.93 14.36 -12.98
CA ALA A 82 8.55 14.07 -13.30
C ALA A 82 7.77 15.30 -13.79
N ARG A 83 6.99 15.08 -14.86
CA ARG A 83 6.00 16.02 -15.39
C ARG A 83 4.70 15.25 -15.61
N PRO A 84 3.89 15.01 -14.56
CA PRO A 84 2.60 14.33 -14.71
C PRO A 84 1.75 15.04 -15.77
N ALA A 85 1.34 14.31 -16.80
CA ALA A 85 0.56 14.83 -17.92
C ALA A 85 -0.77 14.07 -18.11
N THR A 86 -0.90 12.90 -17.50
CA THR A 86 -2.08 12.05 -17.52
C THR A 86 -2.71 11.94 -16.13
N ALA A 87 -4.01 11.66 -16.07
CA ALA A 87 -4.72 11.44 -14.80
C ALA A 87 -4.08 10.32 -13.96
N SER A 88 -3.49 9.32 -14.62
CA SER A 88 -2.81 8.21 -13.96
C SER A 88 -1.47 8.60 -13.35
N GLU A 89 -0.69 9.44 -14.02
CA GLU A 89 0.55 10.01 -13.47
C GLU A 89 0.26 10.98 -12.32
N GLU A 90 -0.83 11.75 -12.42
CA GLU A 90 -1.30 12.60 -11.32
C GLU A 90 -1.68 11.76 -10.10
N ARG A 91 -2.40 10.65 -10.30
CA ARG A 91 -2.71 9.70 -9.21
C ARG A 91 -1.45 9.12 -8.58
N LEU A 92 -0.44 8.74 -9.37
CA LEU A 92 0.86 8.29 -8.85
C LEU A 92 1.56 9.37 -8.02
N ALA A 93 1.57 10.62 -8.49
CA ALA A 93 2.13 11.73 -7.72
C ALA A 93 1.40 11.94 -6.40
N GLN A 94 0.05 11.90 -6.41
CA GLN A 94 -0.75 12.00 -5.20
C GLN A 94 -0.50 10.81 -4.25
N MET A 95 -0.35 9.59 -4.77
CA MET A 95 -0.04 8.40 -3.96
C MET A 95 1.28 8.56 -3.20
N LEU A 96 2.34 9.03 -3.87
CA LEU A 96 3.61 9.33 -3.20
C LEU A 96 3.43 10.45 -2.16
N PHE A 97 2.73 11.52 -2.53
CA PHE A 97 2.48 12.64 -1.63
C PHE A 97 1.78 12.19 -0.34
N PHE A 98 0.68 11.43 -0.41
CA PHE A 98 -0.04 10.96 0.78
C PHE A 98 0.71 9.84 1.53
N SER A 99 1.61 9.12 0.86
CA SER A 99 2.54 8.20 1.53
C SER A 99 3.52 8.96 2.43
N LEU A 100 3.95 10.15 2.03
CA LEU A 100 4.86 11.00 2.82
C LEU A 100 4.12 11.92 3.81
N PHE A 101 2.93 12.40 3.43
CA PHE A 101 2.12 13.37 4.16
C PHE A 101 0.67 12.87 4.29
N PRO A 102 0.39 11.86 5.14
CA PRO A 102 -0.93 11.22 5.22
C PRO A 102 -2.05 12.15 5.73
N ASP A 103 -1.70 13.26 6.37
CA ASP A 103 -2.58 14.33 6.83
C ASP A 103 -2.56 15.57 5.91
N GLY A 104 -1.87 15.48 4.76
CA GLY A 104 -1.71 16.58 3.81
C GLY A 104 -0.55 17.53 4.13
N GLY A 105 0.14 17.39 5.27
CA GLY A 105 1.38 18.12 5.57
C GLY A 105 1.29 19.65 5.58
N GLY A 106 0.07 20.23 5.58
CA GLY A 106 -0.17 21.67 5.54
C GLY A 106 0.13 22.34 4.20
N PHE A 107 0.13 21.60 3.09
CA PHE A 107 0.39 22.14 1.75
C PHE A 107 -0.89 22.53 1.02
N ASP A 108 -0.82 23.61 0.21
CA ASP A 108 -1.93 24.06 -0.65
C ASP A 108 -2.17 23.14 -1.86
N SER A 109 -1.16 22.36 -2.24
CA SER A 109 -1.24 21.39 -3.34
C SER A 109 -0.29 20.21 -3.11
N THR A 110 -0.61 19.06 -3.69
CA THR A 110 0.27 17.88 -3.65
C THR A 110 1.60 18.17 -4.37
N ALA A 111 1.57 18.95 -5.45
CA ALA A 111 2.76 19.38 -6.18
C ALA A 111 3.72 20.21 -5.31
N ALA A 112 3.19 21.14 -4.51
CA ALA A 112 4.00 21.93 -3.57
C ALA A 112 4.66 21.04 -2.50
N GLY A 113 3.93 20.04 -2.00
CA GLY A 113 4.48 19.08 -1.06
C GLY A 113 5.60 18.21 -1.63
N LEU A 114 5.41 17.70 -2.85
CA LEU A 114 6.45 16.91 -3.54
C LEU A 114 7.67 17.77 -3.89
N ALA A 115 7.47 19.03 -4.31
CA ALA A 115 8.58 19.96 -4.54
C ALA A 115 9.41 20.22 -3.27
N ALA A 116 8.77 20.20 -2.09
CA ALA A 116 9.45 20.34 -0.81
C ALA A 116 10.31 19.11 -0.44
N VAL A 117 10.06 17.93 -1.01
CA VAL A 117 10.85 16.71 -0.78
C VAL A 117 12.12 16.70 -1.63
N LYS A 118 12.07 17.26 -2.85
CA LYS A 118 13.20 17.27 -3.81
C LYS A 118 14.52 17.81 -3.22
N GLY A 119 14.44 18.78 -2.31
CA GLY A 119 15.62 19.42 -1.71
C GLY A 119 16.15 18.74 -0.45
N GLU A 120 15.52 17.65 0.00
CA GLU A 120 15.86 16.98 1.25
C GLU A 120 16.83 15.83 0.99
N PRO A 121 17.97 15.73 1.71
CA PRO A 121 18.94 14.64 1.52
C PRO A 121 18.34 13.23 1.64
N VAL A 122 17.29 13.08 2.45
CA VAL A 122 16.57 11.81 2.63
C VAL A 122 15.88 11.30 1.36
N ALA A 123 15.67 12.15 0.34
CA ALA A 123 15.13 11.72 -0.95
C ALA A 123 16.04 10.68 -1.64
N ASP A 124 17.35 10.74 -1.42
CA ASP A 124 18.32 9.78 -1.95
C ASP A 124 18.13 8.40 -1.32
N GLU A 125 17.92 8.36 -0.01
CA GLU A 125 17.58 7.13 0.71
C GLU A 125 16.23 6.57 0.24
N MET A 126 15.21 7.42 0.04
CA MET A 126 13.90 6.97 -0.46
C MET A 126 14.01 6.27 -1.81
N ARG A 127 14.81 6.80 -2.74
CA ARG A 127 15.05 6.18 -4.05
C ARG A 127 15.71 4.81 -3.91
N GLN A 128 16.75 4.71 -3.09
CA GLN A 128 17.42 3.43 -2.83
C GLN A 128 16.49 2.39 -2.19
N VAL A 129 15.64 2.80 -1.24
CA VAL A 129 14.66 1.91 -0.61
C VAL A 129 13.61 1.40 -1.59
N ILE A 130 13.15 2.26 -2.51
CA ILE A 130 12.22 1.84 -3.59
C ILE A 130 12.89 0.80 -4.50
N ASP A 131 14.14 1.03 -4.90
CA ASP A 131 14.89 0.08 -5.75
C ASP A 131 15.10 -1.27 -5.06
N ILE A 132 15.55 -1.25 -3.81
CA ILE A 132 15.75 -2.47 -3.01
C ILE A 132 14.42 -3.24 -2.85
N ALA A 133 13.32 -2.54 -2.56
CA ALA A 133 12.01 -3.17 -2.42
C ALA A 133 11.57 -3.83 -3.74
N PHE A 134 11.73 -3.13 -4.86
CA PHE A 134 11.36 -3.65 -6.17
C PHE A 134 12.21 -4.85 -6.61
N ASP A 135 13.53 -4.79 -6.43
CA ASP A 135 14.45 -5.88 -6.80
C ASP A 135 14.26 -7.13 -5.92
N SER A 136 13.79 -6.93 -4.68
CA SER A 136 13.45 -8.02 -3.77
C SER A 136 12.12 -8.70 -4.11
N ALA A 137 11.26 -8.05 -4.89
CA ALA A 137 9.92 -8.53 -5.20
C ALA A 137 9.96 -9.85 -5.98
N ARG A 138 9.09 -10.79 -5.60
CA ARG A 138 9.01 -12.13 -6.21
C ARG A 138 7.70 -12.38 -6.96
N ARG A 139 6.77 -11.43 -6.92
CA ARG A 139 5.45 -11.58 -7.54
C ARG A 139 5.41 -10.99 -8.93
N SER A 140 4.77 -11.70 -9.85
CA SER A 140 4.31 -11.12 -11.11
C SER A 140 3.12 -10.21 -10.83
N THR A 141 3.23 -8.95 -11.27
CA THR A 141 2.19 -7.93 -11.13
C THR A 141 1.53 -7.64 -12.48
N TYR A 142 0.26 -7.25 -12.46
CA TYR A 142 -0.52 -7.06 -13.68
C TYR A 142 -1.32 -5.75 -13.62
N PRO A 143 -1.14 -4.79 -14.55
CA PRO A 143 -1.87 -3.52 -14.51
C PRO A 143 -3.39 -3.71 -14.46
N LEU A 144 -4.06 -2.99 -13.56
CA LEU A 144 -5.53 -3.07 -13.40
C LEU A 144 -6.25 -2.59 -14.66
N GLY A 145 -5.75 -1.53 -15.29
CA GLY A 145 -6.31 -0.96 -16.52
C GLY A 145 -6.36 -1.93 -17.71
N GLU A 146 -5.49 -2.94 -17.75
CA GLU A 146 -5.51 -3.99 -18.77
C GLU A 146 -6.61 -5.04 -18.50
N ARG A 147 -7.18 -5.05 -17.29
CA ARG A 147 -8.20 -6.01 -16.85
C ARG A 147 -9.59 -5.39 -16.74
N ILE A 148 -9.66 -4.09 -16.47
CA ILE A 148 -10.88 -3.29 -16.40
C ILE A 148 -10.58 -1.95 -17.08
N LEU A 149 -11.12 -1.77 -18.29
CA LEU A 149 -10.84 -0.60 -19.13
C LEU A 149 -11.31 0.70 -18.45
N GLU A 150 -12.42 0.65 -17.73
CA GLU A 150 -12.98 1.78 -16.96
C GLU A 150 -12.02 2.27 -15.85
N LEU A 151 -11.03 1.46 -15.48
CA LEU A 151 -10.02 1.77 -14.49
C LEU A 151 -8.63 1.98 -15.12
N SER A 152 -8.55 2.32 -16.40
CA SER A 152 -7.28 2.56 -17.12
C SER A 152 -6.40 3.63 -16.46
N ASP A 153 -7.03 4.64 -15.87
CA ASP A 153 -6.33 5.72 -15.18
C ASP A 153 -5.92 5.37 -13.74
N VAL A 154 -6.45 4.28 -13.16
CA VAL A 154 -6.09 3.83 -11.81
C VAL A 154 -4.75 3.08 -11.86
N PRO A 155 -3.67 3.61 -11.27
CA PRO A 155 -2.32 3.05 -11.43
C PRO A 155 -2.05 1.91 -10.43
N LEU A 156 -3.01 1.02 -10.24
CA LEU A 156 -2.86 -0.17 -9.41
C LEU A 156 -2.51 -1.38 -10.27
N ALA A 157 -1.72 -2.30 -9.72
CA ALA A 157 -1.37 -3.56 -10.34
C ALA A 157 -1.80 -4.72 -9.44
N VAL A 158 -2.54 -5.67 -10.00
CA VAL A 158 -2.90 -6.92 -9.34
C VAL A 158 -1.61 -7.62 -8.90
N HIS A 159 -1.62 -8.08 -7.65
CA HIS A 159 -0.54 -8.68 -6.86
C HIS A 159 0.55 -7.74 -6.36
N ALA A 160 0.51 -6.45 -6.68
CA ALA A 160 1.41 -5.49 -6.06
C ALA A 160 0.95 -5.14 -4.63
N SER A 161 1.89 -4.63 -3.83
CA SER A 161 1.68 -4.22 -2.45
C SER A 161 1.41 -2.71 -2.35
N TYR A 162 0.40 -2.33 -1.57
CA TYR A 162 0.01 -0.94 -1.37
C TYR A 162 -0.28 -0.66 0.10
N SER A 163 0.15 0.50 0.58
CA SER A 163 -0.35 1.07 1.82
C SER A 163 -1.82 1.47 1.68
N ARG A 164 -2.50 1.68 2.81
CA ARG A 164 -3.87 2.19 2.80
C ARG A 164 -3.95 3.56 2.11
N GLU A 165 -2.98 4.43 2.39
CA GLU A 165 -2.86 5.76 1.80
C GLU A 165 -2.83 5.68 0.28
N GLU A 166 -1.98 4.82 -0.28
CA GLU A 166 -1.89 4.60 -1.72
C GLU A 166 -3.19 4.06 -2.33
N ILE A 167 -3.83 3.08 -1.69
CA ILE A 167 -5.10 2.49 -2.18
C ILE A 167 -6.19 3.57 -2.28
N LEU A 168 -6.39 4.32 -1.20
CA LEU A 168 -7.43 5.34 -1.13
C LEU A 168 -7.16 6.48 -2.13
N THR A 169 -5.90 6.88 -2.29
CA THR A 169 -5.55 7.91 -3.28
C THR A 169 -5.70 7.39 -4.71
N ALA A 170 -5.20 6.19 -5.02
CA ALA A 170 -5.27 5.61 -6.36
C ALA A 170 -6.72 5.48 -6.85
N LEU A 171 -7.66 5.21 -5.94
CA LEU A 171 -9.09 5.08 -6.25
C LEU A 171 -9.88 6.39 -6.14
N GLY A 172 -9.21 7.52 -5.87
CA GLY A 172 -9.83 8.84 -5.79
C GLY A 172 -10.70 9.05 -4.55
N PHE A 173 -10.51 8.25 -3.50
CA PHE A 173 -11.14 8.47 -2.20
C PHE A 173 -10.47 9.63 -1.45
N ALA A 174 -9.14 9.74 -1.55
CA ALA A 174 -8.36 10.71 -0.82
C ALA A 174 -8.05 11.97 -1.64
N SER A 175 -8.16 13.13 -1.00
CA SER A 175 -7.76 14.44 -1.50
C SER A 175 -7.25 15.31 -0.34
N LEU A 176 -6.79 16.53 -0.61
CA LEU A 176 -6.41 17.48 0.45
C LEU A 176 -7.61 17.86 1.35
N GLN A 177 -8.83 17.80 0.82
CA GLN A 177 -10.07 18.05 1.57
C GLN A 177 -10.54 16.80 2.34
N ARG A 178 -10.15 15.61 1.89
CA ARG A 178 -10.49 14.32 2.50
C ARG A 178 -9.26 13.43 2.56
N THR A 179 -8.47 13.58 3.62
CA THR A 179 -7.21 12.84 3.73
C THR A 179 -7.45 11.34 4.01
N PRO A 180 -6.52 10.44 3.62
CA PRO A 180 -6.66 9.01 3.86
C PRO A 180 -6.87 8.63 5.33
N SER A 181 -6.31 9.42 6.26
CA SER A 181 -6.43 9.22 7.72
C SER A 181 -7.88 9.23 8.22
N THR A 182 -8.82 9.82 7.47
CA THR A 182 -10.24 9.87 7.81
C THR A 182 -10.99 8.56 7.60
N MET A 183 -10.46 7.62 6.82
CA MET A 183 -11.08 6.32 6.57
C MET A 183 -10.93 5.40 7.78
N ARG A 184 -12.07 5.05 8.41
CA ARG A 184 -12.13 4.23 9.64
C ARG A 184 -12.66 2.82 9.45
N GLU A 185 -13.26 2.51 8.30
CA GLU A 185 -13.92 1.23 8.04
C GLU A 185 -13.01 0.26 7.28
N GLY A 186 -13.39 -1.03 7.23
CA GLY A 186 -12.67 -2.04 6.43
C GLY A 186 -13.00 -2.03 4.94
N VAL A 187 -13.97 -1.21 4.51
CA VAL A 187 -14.36 -1.07 3.10
C VAL A 187 -14.51 0.41 2.76
N ALA A 188 -13.99 0.84 1.62
CA ALA A 188 -14.16 2.20 1.11
C ALA A 188 -14.91 2.19 -0.21
N TRP A 189 -16.08 2.86 -0.24
CA TRP A 189 -16.74 3.23 -1.48
C TRP A 189 -15.99 4.39 -2.15
N CYS A 190 -15.42 4.11 -3.32
CA CYS A 190 -14.62 5.04 -4.11
C CYS A 190 -15.41 5.44 -5.35
N GLU A 191 -16.24 6.46 -5.21
CA GLU A 191 -17.16 6.93 -6.27
C GLU A 191 -16.43 7.29 -7.57
N SER A 192 -15.26 7.96 -7.48
CA SER A 192 -14.44 8.31 -8.66
C SER A 192 -14.01 7.09 -9.48
N ALA A 193 -13.83 5.93 -8.85
CA ALA A 193 -13.44 4.69 -9.52
C ALA A 193 -14.63 3.71 -9.67
N ASN A 194 -15.85 4.14 -9.32
CA ASN A 194 -17.03 3.27 -9.25
C ASN A 194 -16.76 1.91 -8.56
N SER A 195 -15.99 1.93 -7.48
CA SER A 195 -15.39 0.72 -6.89
C SER A 195 -15.53 0.69 -5.37
N ASP A 196 -15.80 -0.49 -4.81
CA ASP A 196 -15.62 -0.77 -3.40
C ASP A 196 -14.24 -1.42 -3.17
N ALA A 197 -13.40 -0.78 -2.36
CA ALA A 197 -12.11 -1.28 -1.95
C ALA A 197 -12.21 -2.00 -0.59
N PHE A 198 -11.96 -3.31 -0.59
CA PHE A 198 -12.04 -4.16 0.59
C PHE A 198 -10.63 -4.30 1.18
N LEU A 199 -10.41 -3.73 2.37
CA LEU A 199 -9.14 -3.75 3.08
C LEU A 199 -9.20 -4.81 4.18
N ILE A 200 -8.67 -5.98 3.87
CA ILE A 200 -8.86 -7.21 4.65
C ILE A 200 -7.57 -7.53 5.40
N THR A 201 -7.68 -7.79 6.71
CA THR A 201 -6.58 -8.28 7.55
C THR A 201 -6.92 -9.70 7.99
N LEU A 202 -6.09 -10.68 7.61
CA LEU A 202 -6.37 -12.11 7.82
C LEU A 202 -6.25 -12.52 9.30
N LYS A 203 -5.13 -12.17 9.95
CA LYS A 203 -4.91 -12.42 11.37
C LYS A 203 -5.59 -11.33 12.20
N LYS A 204 -6.64 -11.72 12.92
CA LYS A 204 -7.30 -10.87 13.93
C LYS A 204 -6.63 -11.17 15.27
N THR A 205 -6.04 -10.17 15.93
CA THR A 205 -5.51 -10.34 17.28
C THR A 205 -6.65 -10.33 18.30
N GLU A 206 -6.55 -11.13 19.37
CA GLU A 206 -7.60 -11.26 20.41
C GLU A 206 -8.01 -9.91 21.05
N THR A 207 -7.12 -8.93 21.04
CA THR A 207 -7.38 -7.57 21.54
C THR A 207 -8.29 -6.72 20.65
N ASP A 208 -8.55 -7.12 19.41
CA ASP A 208 -9.35 -6.34 18.46
C ASP A 208 -10.84 -6.77 18.41
N TYR A 209 -11.22 -7.92 19.00
CA TYR A 209 -12.58 -8.48 18.87
C TYR A 209 -13.04 -9.26 20.11
N SER A 210 -14.33 -9.17 20.43
CA SER A 210 -14.98 -10.05 21.41
C SER A 210 -14.94 -11.52 20.94
N PRO A 211 -14.67 -12.51 21.81
CA PRO A 211 -14.56 -13.94 21.47
C PRO A 211 -15.82 -14.55 20.80
N THR A 212 -16.94 -13.84 20.82
CA THR A 212 -18.21 -14.27 20.21
C THR A 212 -18.35 -13.93 18.72
N THR A 213 -17.35 -13.27 18.10
CA THR A 213 -17.46 -12.76 16.73
C THR A 213 -16.22 -13.07 15.89
N MET A 214 -15.87 -14.35 15.75
CA MET A 214 -14.84 -14.77 14.80
C MET A 214 -15.41 -14.75 13.38
N TYR A 215 -15.54 -13.55 12.82
CA TYR A 215 -15.71 -13.35 11.38
C TYR A 215 -14.45 -13.86 10.68
N ARG A 216 -14.56 -14.82 9.77
CA ARG A 216 -13.38 -15.47 9.16
C ARG A 216 -13.20 -14.97 7.74
N ASP A 217 -12.24 -14.08 7.52
CA ASP A 217 -11.84 -13.69 6.16
C ASP A 217 -10.75 -14.66 5.67
N PHE A 218 -11.03 -15.47 4.66
CA PHE A 218 -10.08 -16.49 4.20
C PHE A 218 -10.25 -16.96 2.76
N ALA A 219 -9.18 -17.49 2.19
CA ALA A 219 -9.18 -18.10 0.87
C ALA A 219 -9.74 -19.53 0.93
N LEU A 220 -10.82 -19.76 0.18
CA LEU A 220 -11.42 -21.08 -0.04
C LEU A 220 -10.64 -21.89 -1.09
N SER A 221 -10.10 -21.20 -2.10
CA SER A 221 -9.24 -21.73 -3.15
C SER A 221 -8.40 -20.58 -3.72
N PRO A 222 -7.43 -20.84 -4.62
CA PRO A 222 -6.67 -19.76 -5.26
C PRO A 222 -7.53 -18.71 -5.98
N THR A 223 -8.77 -19.03 -6.34
CA THR A 223 -9.70 -18.09 -7.01
C THR A 223 -10.95 -17.75 -6.20
N LEU A 224 -11.13 -18.31 -5.01
CA LEU A 224 -12.33 -18.07 -4.18
C LEU A 224 -11.91 -17.54 -2.82
N PHE A 225 -12.52 -16.43 -2.42
CA PHE A 225 -12.25 -15.75 -1.16
C PHE A 225 -13.55 -15.55 -0.39
N HIS A 226 -13.58 -16.02 0.85
CA HIS A 226 -14.65 -15.78 1.79
C HIS A 226 -14.37 -14.48 2.55
N TRP A 227 -15.38 -13.60 2.63
CA TRP A 227 -15.30 -12.34 3.34
C TRP A 227 -16.61 -12.07 4.07
N GLU A 228 -16.53 -11.52 5.27
CA GLU A 228 -17.70 -11.14 6.04
C GLU A 228 -17.87 -9.62 6.14
N SER A 229 -19.10 -9.16 5.95
CA SER A 229 -19.41 -7.73 6.01
C SER A 229 -19.38 -7.16 7.43
N GLN A 230 -19.45 -5.83 7.51
CA GLN A 230 -19.77 -5.16 8.76
C GLN A 230 -21.12 -5.68 9.30
N SER A 231 -21.26 -5.73 10.62
CA SER A 231 -22.40 -6.35 11.32
C SER A 231 -23.76 -5.77 10.95
N THR A 232 -23.81 -4.53 10.44
CA THR A 232 -25.04 -3.83 10.06
C THR A 232 -25.38 -3.95 8.57
N THR A 233 -24.46 -4.43 7.73
CA THR A 233 -24.66 -4.54 6.29
C THR A 233 -25.55 -5.74 5.98
N SER A 234 -26.79 -5.48 5.54
CA SER A 234 -27.73 -6.51 5.09
C SER A 234 -27.75 -6.70 3.59
N SER A 235 -28.19 -7.88 3.14
CA SER A 235 -28.44 -8.22 1.72
C SER A 235 -29.42 -7.26 1.05
N THR A 236 -30.34 -6.69 1.83
CA THR A 236 -31.33 -5.70 1.40
C THR A 236 -30.88 -4.24 1.52
N SER A 237 -29.75 -3.98 2.20
CA SER A 237 -29.22 -2.62 2.35
C SER A 237 -28.67 -2.08 1.02
N PRO A 238 -28.58 -0.75 0.83
CA PRO A 238 -27.98 -0.19 -0.38
C PRO A 238 -26.57 -0.73 -0.68
N THR A 239 -25.75 -0.93 0.35
CA THR A 239 -24.40 -1.49 0.25
C THR A 239 -24.42 -2.96 -0.13
N GLY A 240 -25.21 -3.80 0.55
CA GLY A 240 -25.33 -5.22 0.20
C GLY A 240 -25.88 -5.44 -1.21
N GLN A 241 -26.85 -4.63 -1.62
CA GLN A 241 -27.38 -4.61 -2.98
C GLN A 241 -26.33 -4.18 -4.02
N ARG A 242 -25.44 -3.24 -3.67
CA ARG A 242 -24.30 -2.89 -4.54
C ARG A 242 -23.32 -4.05 -4.67
N TYR A 243 -23.04 -4.78 -3.60
CA TYR A 243 -22.16 -5.97 -3.65
C TYR A 243 -22.75 -7.10 -4.50
N ILE A 244 -24.02 -7.46 -4.29
CA ILE A 244 -24.69 -8.55 -5.01
C ILE A 244 -24.81 -8.23 -6.50
N HIS A 245 -25.18 -6.99 -6.83
CA HIS A 245 -25.50 -6.58 -8.20
C HIS A 245 -24.37 -5.78 -8.88
N HIS A 246 -23.13 -5.82 -8.36
CA HIS A 246 -22.04 -4.95 -8.82
C HIS A 246 -21.83 -5.01 -10.33
N ARG A 247 -21.85 -6.23 -10.90
CA ARG A 247 -21.62 -6.47 -12.34
C ARG A 247 -22.71 -5.84 -13.19
N GLN A 248 -23.97 -5.98 -12.75
CA GLN A 248 -25.13 -5.42 -13.43
C GLN A 248 -25.12 -3.89 -13.36
N ARG A 249 -24.58 -3.33 -12.27
CA ARG A 249 -24.46 -1.88 -12.03
C ARG A 249 -23.16 -1.27 -12.58
N GLY A 250 -22.28 -2.08 -13.17
CA GLY A 250 -20.99 -1.65 -13.68
C GLY A 250 -19.99 -1.22 -12.61
N SER A 251 -20.24 -1.49 -11.33
CA SER A 251 -19.30 -1.19 -10.23
C SER A 251 -18.33 -2.34 -10.00
N HIS A 252 -17.19 -2.07 -9.37
CA HIS A 252 -16.14 -3.08 -9.17
C HIS A 252 -15.88 -3.37 -7.69
N ILE A 253 -15.54 -4.62 -7.40
CA ILE A 253 -15.12 -5.07 -6.07
C ILE A 253 -13.63 -5.37 -6.12
N LEU A 254 -12.83 -4.66 -5.33
CA LEU A 254 -11.38 -4.73 -5.34
C LEU A 254 -10.87 -5.24 -3.99
N LEU A 255 -10.20 -6.40 -3.97
CA LEU A 255 -9.74 -7.03 -2.72
C LEU A 255 -8.27 -6.71 -2.43
N PHE A 256 -8.02 -6.13 -1.27
CA PHE A 256 -6.68 -5.83 -0.76
C PHE A 256 -6.49 -6.59 0.55
N VAL A 257 -5.51 -7.48 0.61
CA VAL A 257 -5.34 -8.42 1.74
C VAL A 257 -3.97 -8.26 2.37
N ARG A 258 -3.90 -8.24 3.70
CA ARG A 258 -2.65 -8.37 4.45
C ARG A 258 -2.78 -9.46 5.51
N GLU A 259 -1.66 -10.08 5.85
CA GLU A 259 -1.64 -11.11 6.88
C GLU A 259 -1.92 -10.52 8.27
N SER A 260 -1.17 -9.48 8.65
CA SER A 260 -1.26 -8.81 9.96
C SER A 260 -1.30 -7.30 9.79
N LYS A 261 -1.67 -6.56 10.86
CA LYS A 261 -1.63 -5.08 10.85
C LYS A 261 -0.22 -4.51 10.75
N THR A 262 0.76 -5.23 11.30
CA THR A 262 2.15 -4.80 11.39
C THR A 262 3.14 -5.88 10.99
N ASN A 263 4.30 -5.46 10.49
CA ASN A 263 5.48 -6.26 10.19
C ASN A 263 6.74 -5.59 10.78
N ALA A 264 7.92 -6.11 10.45
CA ALA A 264 9.20 -5.58 10.95
C ALA A 264 9.46 -4.10 10.58
N LEU A 265 8.83 -3.60 9.51
CA LEU A 265 8.99 -2.22 9.01
C LEU A 265 7.86 -1.29 9.49
N GLY A 266 6.89 -1.77 10.27
CA GLY A 266 5.78 -0.97 10.80
C GLY A 266 4.44 -1.48 10.29
N THR A 267 3.58 -0.59 9.77
CA THR A 267 2.27 -0.98 9.23
C THR A 267 2.45 -1.85 7.98
N SER A 268 1.89 -3.05 7.98
CA SER A 268 1.99 -3.94 6.82
C SER A 268 1.18 -3.42 5.64
N PRO A 269 1.75 -3.42 4.41
CA PRO A 269 1.01 -3.12 3.19
C PRO A 269 0.01 -4.25 2.89
N TYR A 270 -1.00 -3.93 2.09
CA TYR A 270 -1.93 -4.88 1.52
C TYR A 270 -1.45 -5.36 0.16
N VAL A 271 -1.63 -6.63 -0.13
CA VAL A 271 -1.49 -7.21 -1.47
C VAL A 271 -2.81 -7.02 -2.20
N PHE A 272 -2.78 -6.40 -3.39
CA PHE A 272 -3.97 -6.26 -4.20
C PHE A 272 -4.28 -7.58 -4.92
N LEU A 273 -5.28 -8.35 -4.46
CA LEU A 273 -5.68 -9.60 -5.12
C LEU A 273 -6.40 -9.38 -6.46
N GLY A 274 -6.80 -8.14 -6.73
CA GLY A 274 -7.46 -7.76 -7.97
C GLY A 274 -8.98 -7.67 -7.86
N PRO A 275 -9.65 -7.50 -9.00
CA PRO A 275 -11.10 -7.46 -9.07
C PRO A 275 -11.73 -8.82 -8.79
N ALA A 276 -12.89 -8.80 -8.15
CA ALA A 276 -13.65 -9.99 -7.79
C ALA A 276 -15.13 -9.92 -8.19
N ASP A 277 -15.69 -11.08 -8.50
CA ASP A 277 -17.08 -11.25 -8.89
C ASP A 277 -17.87 -11.94 -7.76
N TYR A 278 -19.07 -11.43 -7.48
CA TYR A 278 -19.97 -12.03 -6.49
C TYR A 278 -20.36 -13.44 -6.93
N VAL A 279 -20.31 -14.42 -6.01
CA VAL A 279 -20.75 -15.81 -6.23
C VAL A 279 -22.01 -16.12 -5.44
N SER A 280 -21.93 -15.98 -4.12
CA SER A 280 -23.01 -16.27 -3.18
C SER A 280 -22.78 -15.54 -1.87
N HIS A 281 -23.78 -15.51 -1.01
CA HIS A 281 -23.61 -15.16 0.39
C HIS A 281 -24.49 -16.04 1.28
N GLU A 282 -24.09 -16.14 2.55
CA GLU A 282 -24.88 -16.69 3.64
C GLU A 282 -25.06 -15.62 4.72
N GLY A 283 -26.09 -15.74 5.55
CA GLY A 283 -26.40 -14.73 6.56
C GLY A 283 -26.96 -13.43 5.96
N ASP A 284 -27.20 -12.45 6.84
CA ASP A 284 -27.72 -11.14 6.47
C ASP A 284 -27.07 -10.04 7.29
N ARG A 285 -26.98 -10.16 8.62
CA ARG A 285 -26.30 -9.19 9.50
C ARG A 285 -25.25 -9.89 10.37
N PRO A 286 -24.03 -10.11 9.88
CA PRO A 286 -23.49 -9.71 8.58
C PRO A 286 -23.79 -10.68 7.42
N MET A 287 -23.44 -10.25 6.21
CA MET A 287 -23.36 -11.10 5.01
C MET A 287 -21.98 -11.77 4.94
N ALA A 288 -21.97 -13.10 4.85
CA ALA A 288 -20.78 -13.90 4.58
C ALA A 288 -20.69 -14.20 3.08
N ILE A 289 -19.93 -13.39 2.34
CA ILE A 289 -19.88 -13.38 0.88
C ILE A 289 -18.72 -14.24 0.36
N THR A 290 -19.01 -15.06 -0.64
CA THR A 290 -17.99 -15.71 -1.46
C THR A 290 -17.72 -14.88 -2.72
N TRP A 291 -16.48 -14.42 -2.84
CA TRP A 291 -15.95 -13.68 -3.97
C TRP A 291 -15.12 -14.60 -4.87
N ARG A 292 -15.28 -14.48 -6.20
CA ARG A 292 -14.42 -15.12 -7.20
C ARG A 292 -13.43 -14.10 -7.76
N LEU A 293 -12.14 -14.28 -7.49
CA LEU A 293 -11.09 -13.45 -8.07
C LEU A 293 -10.96 -13.70 -9.57
N ARG A 294 -10.76 -12.63 -10.34
CA ARG A 294 -10.51 -12.73 -11.79
C ARG A 294 -9.07 -13.18 -12.12
N GLN A 295 -8.18 -13.10 -11.14
CA GLN A 295 -6.81 -13.60 -11.20
C GLN A 295 -6.59 -14.50 -9.97
N ALA A 296 -6.02 -15.68 -10.15
CA ALA A 296 -5.69 -16.53 -9.01
C ALA A 296 -4.67 -15.82 -8.10
N MET A 297 -4.93 -15.83 -6.80
CA MET A 297 -4.08 -15.18 -5.81
C MET A 297 -2.68 -15.79 -5.78
N PRO A 298 -1.65 -15.03 -5.37
CA PRO A 298 -0.31 -15.57 -5.17
C PRO A 298 -0.29 -16.69 -4.14
N THR A 299 0.61 -17.67 -4.32
CA THR A 299 0.65 -18.89 -3.49
C THR A 299 0.92 -18.56 -2.03
N GLU A 300 1.82 -17.63 -1.76
CA GLU A 300 2.17 -17.17 -0.42
C GLU A 300 0.98 -16.53 0.30
N VAL A 301 0.12 -15.79 -0.41
CA VAL A 301 -1.10 -15.19 0.17
C VAL A 301 -2.14 -16.27 0.45
N PHE A 302 -2.29 -17.24 -0.46
CA PHE A 302 -3.18 -18.39 -0.23
C PHE A 302 -2.77 -19.18 1.01
N MET A 303 -1.48 -19.49 1.14
CA MET A 303 -0.93 -20.23 2.28
C MET A 303 -1.07 -19.45 3.59
N ALA A 304 -0.76 -18.15 3.60
CA ALA A 304 -0.95 -17.29 4.76
C ALA A 304 -2.43 -17.23 5.19
N SER A 305 -3.35 -17.15 4.23
CA SER A 305 -4.79 -17.13 4.50
C SER A 305 -5.30 -18.44 5.10
N ARG A 306 -4.83 -19.60 4.61
CA ARG A 306 -5.18 -20.89 5.21
C ARG A 306 -4.63 -21.04 6.64
N ALA A 307 -3.42 -20.56 6.89
CA ALA A 307 -2.80 -20.61 8.20
C ALA A 307 -3.50 -19.71 9.24
N ALA A 308 -4.17 -18.64 8.81
CA ALA A 308 -4.91 -17.76 9.70
C ALA A 308 -6.24 -18.35 10.23
N VAL A 309 -6.73 -19.44 9.62
CA VAL A 309 -7.98 -20.12 10.01
C VAL A 309 -7.73 -21.45 10.74
N ALA A 310 -6.50 -21.97 10.65
CA ALA A 310 -6.05 -23.20 11.32
C ALA A 310 -5.74 -22.93 12.80
#